data_AF-A0A0L8BDH6-F1
#
_entry.id   AF-A0A0L8BDH6-F1
#
_cell.length_a   1.000
_cell.length_b   1.000
_cell.length_c   1.000
_cell.angle_alpha   90.00
_cell.angle_beta   90.00
_cell.angle_gamma   90.00
#
_symmetry.space_group_name_H-M   'P 1'
#
loop_
_entity.id
_entity.type
_entity.pdbx_description
1 polymer ?
#
loop_
_entity_poly.entity_id
_entity_poly.type
_entity_poly.pdbx_seq_one_letter_code
_entity_poly.pdbx_strand_id
1 'polypeptide(L)'
;MIFLAVFTGMRPSAYRGLSWANLEIDRVHVRQRADKDDRIGTVKSRAGRRTIFIPQSVGEMVPGRRNVRNCVANATRIESAKSRSFLTCAEAST
;
A
#
# COMPACT_ATOMS: atom_id res chain seq x y z
N MET A 1 5.74 2.00 -9.48
CA MET A 1 5.05 0.76 -9.06
C MET A 1 4.57 -0.08 -10.25
N ILE A 2 5.52 -0.57 -11.03
CA ILE A 2 5.23 -1.41 -12.19
C ILE A 2 4.75 -2.82 -11.79
N PHE A 3 5.28 -3.37 -10.70
CA PHE A 3 4.91 -4.69 -10.20
C PHE A 3 3.42 -4.80 -9.87
N LEU A 4 2.86 -3.80 -9.20
CA LEU A 4 1.43 -3.79 -8.88
C LEU A 4 0.58 -3.85 -10.15
N ALA A 5 0.96 -3.12 -11.20
CA ALA A 5 0.24 -3.11 -12.47
C ALA A 5 0.33 -4.48 -13.19
N VAL A 6 1.49 -5.13 -13.16
CA VAL A 6 1.70 -6.46 -13.77
C VAL A 6 0.85 -7.52 -13.09
N PHE A 7 0.87 -7.60 -11.76
CA PHE A 7 0.14 -8.65 -11.02
C PHE A 7 -1.37 -8.43 -10.96
N THR A 8 -1.83 -7.18 -10.94
CA THR A 8 -3.27 -6.87 -10.83
C THR A 8 -3.98 -6.71 -12.17
N GLY A 9 -3.24 -6.53 -13.27
CA GLY A 9 -3.82 -6.22 -14.58
C GLY A 9 -4.69 -4.97 -14.57
N MET A 10 -4.38 -3.99 -13.72
CA MET A 10 -5.11 -2.72 -13.64
C MET A 10 -4.87 -1.89 -14.89
N ARG A 11 -5.89 -1.12 -15.30
CA ARG A 11 -5.73 -0.13 -16.37
C ARG A 11 -4.71 0.93 -15.94
N PRO A 12 -3.86 1.45 -16.84
CA PRO A 12 -2.82 2.44 -16.49
C PRO A 12 -3.37 3.68 -15.79
N SER A 13 -4.57 4.12 -16.14
CA SER A 13 -5.26 5.24 -15.51
C SER A 13 -5.72 4.97 -14.08
N ALA A 14 -6.06 3.73 -13.76
CA ALA A 14 -6.54 3.34 -12.43
C ALA A 14 -5.37 3.22 -11.45
N TYR A 15 -4.29 2.59 -11.91
CA TYR A 15 -3.05 2.52 -11.15
C TYR A 15 -2.43 3.91 -10.92
N ARG A 16 -2.43 4.80 -11.93
CA ARG A 16 -1.98 6.19 -11.76
C ARG A 16 -2.81 6.98 -10.75
N GLY A 17 -4.12 6.76 -10.73
CA GLY A 17 -5.01 7.40 -9.77
C GLY A 17 -5.13 6.69 -8.43
N LEU A 18 -4.35 5.63 -8.16
CA LEU A 18 -4.53 4.81 -6.96
C LEU A 18 -4.07 5.58 -5.71
N SER A 19 -4.95 5.68 -4.71
CA SER A 19 -4.60 6.25 -3.40
C SER A 19 -4.00 5.18 -2.51
N TRP A 20 -3.02 5.56 -1.70
CA TRP A 20 -2.39 4.73 -0.69
C TRP A 20 -3.38 4.13 0.32
N ALA A 21 -4.48 4.83 0.60
CA ALA A 21 -5.55 4.33 1.49
C ALA A 21 -6.25 3.08 0.92
N ASN A 22 -6.28 2.94 -0.40
CA ASN A 22 -6.96 1.84 -1.10
C ASN A 22 -6.04 0.63 -1.36
N LEU A 23 -4.82 0.66 -0.84
CA LEU A 23 -3.77 -0.31 -1.11
C LEU A 23 -3.49 -1.07 0.18
N GLU A 24 -3.97 -2.31 0.31
CA GLU A 24 -3.72 -3.19 1.45
C GLU A 24 -2.66 -4.25 1.10
N ILE A 25 -2.16 -4.96 2.11
CA ILE A 25 -1.09 -5.97 1.93
C ILE A 25 -1.57 -7.15 1.08
N ASP A 26 -2.84 -7.54 1.26
CA ASP A 26 -3.46 -8.69 0.62
C ASP A 26 -4.39 -8.30 -0.54
N ARG A 27 -4.76 -7.03 -0.65
CA ARG A 27 -5.75 -6.59 -1.63
C ARG A 27 -5.57 -5.13 -2.06
N VAL A 28 -6.01 -4.85 -3.28
CA VAL A 28 -6.06 -3.50 -3.83
C VAL A 28 -7.49 -3.17 -4.21
N HIS A 29 -7.97 -2.03 -3.72
CA HIS A 29 -9.30 -1.53 -4.02
C HIS A 29 -9.25 -0.53 -5.18
N VAL A 30 -9.83 -0.92 -6.32
CA VAL A 30 -9.94 -0.02 -7.48
C VAL A 30 -11.21 0.80 -7.35
N ARG A 31 -11.10 2.01 -6.80
CA ARG A 31 -12.25 2.91 -6.56
C ARG A 31 -12.24 4.18 -7.39
N GLN A 32 -11.07 4.57 -7.87
CA GLN A 32 -10.82 5.83 -8.55
C GLN A 32 -9.88 5.65 -9.74
N ARG A 33 -9.85 6.65 -10.61
CA ARG A 33 -9.05 6.70 -11.83
C ARG A 33 -8.49 8.11 -12.00
N ALA A 34 -7.27 8.23 -12.50
CA ALA A 34 -6.73 9.49 -12.99
C ALA A 34 -7.00 9.62 -14.50
N ASP A 35 -7.59 10.74 -14.90
CA ASP A 35 -7.81 11.09 -16.31
C ASP A 35 -6.60 11.79 -16.93
N LYS A 36 -6.70 12.17 -18.21
CA LYS A 36 -5.61 12.84 -18.95
C LYS A 36 -5.21 14.17 -18.30
N ASP A 37 -6.16 14.85 -17.69
CA ASP A 37 -5.97 16.14 -17.04
C ASP A 37 -5.54 15.99 -15.56
N ASP A 38 -5.00 14.82 -15.19
CA ASP A 38 -4.59 14.43 -13.84
C ASP A 38 -5.66 14.58 -12.74
N ARG A 39 -6.93 14.75 -13.14
CA ARG A 39 -8.06 14.76 -12.23
C ARG A 39 -8.38 13.35 -11.75
N ILE A 40 -8.45 13.18 -10.44
CA ILE A 40 -8.88 11.94 -9.79
C ILE A 40 -10.40 11.90 -9.79
N GLY A 41 -10.96 10.97 -10.55
CA GLY A 41 -12.40 10.77 -10.69
C GLY A 41 -12.83 9.35 -10.32
N THR A 42 -14.14 9.13 -10.43
CA THR A 42 -14.73 7.79 -10.24
C THR A 42 -14.34 6.86 -11.39
N VAL A 43 -14.38 5.56 -11.13
CA VAL A 43 -14.22 4.56 -12.21
C VAL A 43 -15.35 4.70 -13.25
N LYS A 44 -15.00 4.53 -14.53
CA LYS A 44 -15.92 4.71 -15.68
C LYS A 44 -17.22 3.92 -15.56
N SER A 45 -17.22 2.77 -14.89
CA SER A 45 -18.40 1.93 -14.72
C SER A 45 -18.36 1.16 -13.41
N ARG A 46 -19.52 0.64 -12.98
CA ARG A 46 -19.65 -0.22 -11.79
C ARG A 46 -18.77 -1.47 -11.88
N ALA A 47 -18.57 -2.02 -13.07
CA ALA A 47 -17.66 -3.15 -13.32
C ALA A 47 -16.18 -2.80 -13.08
N GLY A 48 -15.80 -1.53 -13.19
CA GLY A 48 -14.46 -1.06 -12.86
C GLY A 48 -14.17 -1.00 -11.36
N ARG A 49 -15.23 -1.04 -10.53
CA ARG A 49 -15.12 -1.02 -9.06
C ARG A 49 -14.95 -2.45 -8.55
N ARG A 50 -13.70 -2.86 -8.36
CA ARG A 50 -13.36 -4.21 -7.92
C ARG A 50 -12.25 -4.22 -6.87
N THR A 51 -12.26 -5.27 -6.07
CA THR A 51 -11.17 -5.59 -5.14
C THR A 51 -10.36 -6.70 -5.78
N ILE A 52 -9.06 -6.46 -5.93
CA ILE A 52 -8.13 -7.43 -6.53
C ILE A 52 -7.26 -7.96 -5.41
N PHE A 53 -7.29 -9.28 -5.20
CA PHE A 53 -6.42 -9.94 -4.23
C PHE A 53 -5.04 -10.11 -4.83
N ILE A 54 -4.01 -9.80 -4.05
CA ILE A 54 -2.61 -9.90 -4.44
C ILE A 54 -1.85 -10.74 -3.43
N PRO A 55 -0.84 -11.52 -3.86
CA PRO A 55 0.01 -12.24 -2.93
C PRO A 55 0.77 -11.26 -2.03
N GLN A 56 0.92 -11.60 -0.75
CA GLN A 56 1.54 -10.75 0.27
C GLN A 56 2.96 -10.31 -0.11
N SER A 57 3.72 -11.17 -0.80
CA SER A 57 5.06 -10.84 -1.30
C SER A 57 5.09 -9.60 -2.20
N VAL A 58 4.04 -9.39 -3.00
CA VAL A 58 3.92 -8.22 -3.88
C VAL A 58 3.47 -6.99 -3.08
N GLY A 59 2.57 -7.17 -2.12
CA GLY A 59 2.11 -6.09 -1.24
C GLY A 59 3.24 -5.51 -0.38
N GLU A 60 4.16 -6.36 0.08
CA GLU A 60 5.36 -5.95 0.84
C GLU A 60 6.36 -5.17 -0.01
N MET A 61 6.40 -5.42 -1.31
CA MET A 61 7.34 -4.75 -2.23
C MET A 61 6.91 -3.34 -2.64
N VAL A 62 5.72 -2.89 -2.24
CA VAL A 62 5.20 -1.55 -2.53
C VAL A 62 5.73 -0.56 -1.49
N PRO A 63 6.72 0.30 -1.81
CA PRO A 63 7.22 1.28 -0.86
C PRO A 63 6.15 2.33 -0.60
N GLY A 64 5.75 2.53 0.66
CA GLY A 64 4.78 3.56 1.05
C GLY A 64 3.91 3.23 2.25
N ARG A 65 3.72 1.93 2.56
CA ARG A 65 3.27 1.52 3.89
C ARG A 65 4.49 1.16 4.73
N ARG A 66 4.78 1.95 5.77
CA ARG A 66 5.63 1.47 6.88
C ARG A 66 4.94 0.23 7.44
N ASN A 67 5.44 -0.95 7.07
CA ASN A 67 4.97 -2.21 7.61
C ASN A 67 5.37 -2.21 9.09
N VAL A 68 4.41 -1.95 9.99
CA VAL A 68 4.65 -1.95 11.44
C VAL A 68 5.22 -3.30 11.90
N ARG A 69 5.02 -4.36 11.12
CA ARG A 69 5.63 -5.68 11.34
C ARG A 69 7.15 -5.70 11.22
N ASN A 70 7.74 -4.85 10.36
CA ASN A 70 9.20 -4.74 10.25
C ASN A 70 9.83 -3.90 11.38
N CYS A 71 9.06 -3.08 12.10
CA CYS A 71 9.54 -2.51 13.36
C CYS A 71 9.67 -3.60 14.44
N VAL A 72 8.70 -4.51 14.56
CA VAL A 72 8.70 -5.53 15.63
C VAL A 72 9.72 -6.65 15.36
N ALA A 73 9.89 -7.08 14.11
CA ALA A 73 10.84 -8.14 13.76
C ALA A 73 12.32 -7.70 13.84
N ASN A 74 12.61 -6.42 13.59
CA ASN A 74 13.95 -5.87 13.84
C ASN A 74 14.13 -5.40 15.29
N ALA A 75 13.06 -4.99 16.00
CA ALA A 75 13.16 -4.68 17.43
C ALA A 75 13.63 -5.91 18.22
N THR A 76 13.02 -7.08 18.02
CA THR A 76 13.40 -8.30 18.75
C THR A 76 14.83 -8.79 18.45
N ARG A 77 15.37 -8.51 17.26
CA ARG A 77 16.77 -8.84 16.92
C ARG A 77 17.77 -7.85 17.52
N ILE A 78 17.38 -6.58 17.68
CA ILE A 78 18.22 -5.51 18.23
C ILE A 78 18.11 -5.44 19.76
N GLU A 79 17.00 -5.89 20.35
CA GLU A 79 16.75 -5.93 21.81
C GLU A 79 17.64 -6.91 22.56
N SER A 80 18.15 -7.97 21.90
CA SER A 80 19.21 -8.81 22.48
C SER A 80 20.57 -8.10 22.60
N ALA A 81 20.78 -6.99 21.89
CA ALA A 81 22.08 -6.36 21.75
C ALA A 81 22.20 -4.97 22.37
N LYS A 82 21.10 -4.30 22.80
CA LYS A 82 21.24 -2.97 23.40
C LYS A 82 20.16 -2.60 24.41
N SER A 83 20.57 -2.69 25.67
CA SER A 83 20.05 -1.90 26.79
C SER A 83 19.81 -0.43 26.39
N ARG A 84 18.64 0.10 26.81
CA ARG A 84 18.23 1.52 26.85
C ARG A 84 17.87 2.18 25.51
N SER A 85 16.57 2.26 25.23
CA SER A 85 15.83 3.53 25.12
C SER A 85 14.37 3.24 24.78
N PHE A 86 13.53 3.14 25.81
CA PHE A 86 12.09 3.36 25.69
C PHE A 86 11.89 4.77 25.13
N LEU A 87 11.45 4.94 23.88
CA LEU A 87 10.72 6.13 23.42
C LEU A 87 10.01 5.85 22.07
N THR A 88 8.69 5.80 22.19
CA THR A 88 7.66 6.35 21.29
C THR A 88 7.51 5.81 19.85
N CYS A 89 6.67 4.78 19.71
CA CYS A 89 5.90 4.52 18.49
C CYS A 89 4.49 5.20 18.50
N ALA A 90 4.21 6.08 19.46
CA ALA A 90 2.86 6.58 19.74
C ALA A 90 2.45 7.87 18.98
N GLU A 91 3.33 8.51 18.21
CA GLU A 91 3.09 9.87 17.68
C GLU A 91 2.91 9.96 16.15
N ALA A 92 2.62 8.86 15.45
CA ALA A 92 2.47 8.89 13.98
C ALA A 92 1.01 8.76 13.50
N SER A 93 0.05 9.26 14.28
CA SER A 93 -1.35 9.44 13.86
C SER A 93 -1.80 10.87 14.13
N THR A 94 -1.44 11.80 13.23
CA THR A 94 -2.29 12.95 12.90
C THR A 94 -2.15 13.20 11.41
#